data_AF-A0A328TSI4-F1
#
_entry.id   AF-A0A328TSI4-F1
#
_cell.length_a   1.000
_cell.length_b   1.000
_cell.length_c   1.000
_cell.angle_alpha   90.00
_cell.angle_beta   90.00
_cell.angle_gamma   90.00
#
_symmetry.space_group_name_H-M   'P 1'
#
loop_
_entity.id
_entity.type
_entity.pdbx_description
1 polymer ?
#
loop_
_entity_poly.entity_id
_entity_poly.type
_entity_poly.pdbx_seq_one_letter_code
_entity_poly.pdbx_strand_id
1 'polypeptide(L)' 'MRPDSARFGMTASEMMVINPPWKLEQQMNNVLPWLQKVLVPSGTGYHKVSWIVPE' A
#
# COMPACT_ATOMS: atom_id res chain seq x y z
N MET A 1 1.68 4.81 9.66
CA MET A 1 0.28 4.35 9.73
C MET A 1 0.11 3.58 11.01
N ARG A 2 -1.02 3.73 11.71
CA ARG A 2 -1.28 2.92 12.92
C ARG A 2 -1.79 1.54 12.47
N PRO A 3 -1.44 0.46 13.17
CA PRO A 3 -2.08 -0.84 12.93
C PRO A 3 -3.60 -0.70 13.11
N ASP A 4 -4.37 -1.54 12.44
CA ASP A 4 -5.82 -1.46 12.44
C ASP A 4 -6.37 -1.42 13.86
N SER A 5 -7.22 -0.44 14.12
CA SER A 5 -7.83 -0.22 15.43
C SER A 5 -9.27 0.21 15.24
N ALA A 6 -10.17 -0.26 16.11
CA ALA A 6 -11.57 0.17 16.13
C ALA A 6 -11.78 1.61 16.66
N ARG A 7 -10.71 2.40 16.79
CA ARG A 7 -10.77 3.79 17.24
C ARG A 7 -11.07 4.72 16.06
N PHE A 8 -11.66 5.87 16.34
CA PHE A 8 -11.92 6.90 15.33
C PHE A 8 -10.65 7.28 14.54
N GLY A 9 -10.73 7.21 13.20
CA GLY A 9 -9.67 7.58 12.27
C GLY A 9 -9.50 6.56 11.14
N MET A 10 -8.90 6.97 10.02
CA MET A 10 -8.55 6.09 8.91
C MET A 10 -7.09 5.63 9.06
N THR A 11 -6.86 4.32 9.23
CA THR A 11 -5.53 3.72 9.48
C THR A 11 -4.78 3.38 8.20
N ALA A 12 -5.52 3.08 7.12
CA ALA A 12 -5.00 2.74 5.80
C ALA A 12 -5.94 3.22 4.68
N SER A 13 -5.42 3.25 3.47
CA SER A 13 -6.18 3.46 2.23
C SER A 13 -5.69 2.47 1.19
N GLU A 14 -6.58 2.05 0.30
CA GLU A 14 -6.28 1.02 -0.70
C GLU A 14 -6.68 1.49 -2.10
N MET A 15 -6.05 0.87 -3.11
CA MET A 15 -6.38 1.07 -4.51
C MET A 15 -6.58 -0.31 -5.16
N MET A 16 -7.79 -0.56 -5.67
CA MET A 16 -8.11 -1.74 -6.45
C MET A 16 -8.11 -1.37 -7.93
N VAL A 17 -7.28 -2.06 -8.73
CA VAL A 17 -7.11 -1.79 -10.16
C VAL A 17 -7.56 -3.00 -10.96
N ILE A 18 -8.54 -2.80 -11.84
CA ILE A 18 -9.00 -3.81 -12.80
C ILE A 18 -8.24 -3.60 -14.10
N ASN A 19 -7.76 -4.69 -14.71
CA ASN A 19 -6.92 -4.67 -15.91
C ASN A 19 -5.70 -3.74 -15.76
N PRO A 20 -4.83 -3.97 -14.75
CA PRO A 20 -3.68 -3.12 -14.53
C PRO A 20 -2.69 -3.25 -15.71
N PRO A 21 -2.01 -2.16 -16.12
CA PRO A 21 -0.93 -2.27 -17.09
C PRO A 21 0.20 -3.12 -16.51
N TRP A 22 0.84 -3.92 -17.36
CA TRP A 22 1.83 -4.94 -16.97
C TRP A 22 3.02 -4.44 -16.11
N LYS A 23 3.34 -3.14 -16.16
CA LYS A 23 4.41 -2.55 -15.32
C LYS A 23 3.95 -2.09 -13.94
N LEU A 24 2.65 -1.99 -13.69
CA LEU A 24 2.14 -1.29 -12.51
C LEU A 24 2.62 -1.95 -11.22
N GLU A 25 2.52 -3.27 -11.11
CA GLU A 25 2.99 -4.01 -9.92
C GLU A 25 4.48 -3.74 -9.65
N GLN A 26 5.33 -3.83 -10.69
CA GLN A 26 6.76 -3.55 -10.57
C GLN A 26 7.02 -2.11 -10.13
N GLN A 27 6.32 -1.14 -10.71
CA GLN A 27 6.46 0.27 -10.34
C GLN A 27 6.04 0.52 -8.89
N MET A 28 4.94 -0.08 -8.44
CA MET A 28 4.46 0.04 -7.07
C MET A 28 5.45 -0.58 -6.07
N ASN A 29 5.98 -1.76 -6.36
CA ASN A 29 7.01 -2.41 -5.53
C ASN A 29 8.29 -1.57 -5.42
N ASN A 30 8.62 -0.77 -6.44
CA ASN A 30 9.79 0.12 -6.42
C ASN A 30 9.54 1.40 -5.60
N VAL A 31 8.35 2.01 -5.69
CA VAL A 31 8.08 3.33 -5.09
C VAL A 31 7.54 3.26 -3.66
N LEU A 32 6.74 2.24 -3.34
CA LEU A 32 6.06 2.14 -2.05
C LEU A 32 7.01 2.09 -0.84
N PRO A 33 8.18 1.41 -0.88
CA PRO A 33 9.13 1.46 0.23
C PRO A 33 9.66 2.86 0.51
N TRP A 34 9.93 3.65 -0.54
CA TRP A 34 10.34 5.05 -0.38
C TRP A 34 9.19 5.90 0.15
N LEU A 35 7.98 5.73 -0.40
CA LEU A 35 6.80 6.46 0.02
C LEU A 35 6.46 6.20 1.49
N GLN A 36 6.57 4.96 1.96
CA GLN A 36 6.38 4.62 3.37
C GLN A 36 7.40 5.34 4.28
N LYS A 37 8.67 5.43 3.88
CA LYS A 37 9.70 6.15 4.66
C LYS A 37 9.39 7.64 4.78
N VAL A 38 8.88 8.25 3.71
CA VAL A 38 8.55 9.69 3.68
C VAL A 38 7.28 9.99 4.46
N LEU A 39 6.21 9.21 4.25
CA LEU A 39 4.91 9.46 4.87
C LEU A 39 4.82 8.94 6.31
N VAL A 40 5.66 7.98 6.70
CA VAL A 40 5.66 7.40 8.04
C VAL A 40 7.07 7.38 8.65
N PRO A 41 7.54 8.52 9.20
CA PRO A 41 8.85 8.62 9.82
C PRO A 41 9.03 7.67 11.02
N SER A 42 7.94 7.35 11.72
CA SER A 42 7.95 6.44 12.88
C SER A 42 8.07 4.95 12.50
N GLY A 43 8.10 4.62 11.21
CA GLY A 43 8.27 3.23 10.73
C GLY A 43 7.09 2.30 11.03
N THR A 44 5.93 2.84 11.43
CA THR A 44 4.76 2.04 11.83
C THR A 44 3.83 1.73 10.64
N GLY A 45 3.35 0.49 10.55
CA GLY A 45 2.46 0.04 9.46
C GLY A 45 3.20 -0.59 8.28
N TYR A 46 2.48 -0.84 7.19
CA TYR A 46 3.00 -1.58 6.03
C TYR A 46 2.43 -1.04 4.72
N HIS A 47 3.07 -1.41 3.61
CA HIS A 47 2.51 -1.36 2.27
C HIS A 47 2.44 -2.79 1.72
N LYS A 48 1.47 -3.05 0.86
CA LYS A 48 1.33 -4.36 0.22
C LYS A 48 0.81 -4.19 -1.20
N VAL A 49 1.40 -4.95 -2.12
CA VAL A 49 0.88 -5.15 -3.47
C VAL A 49 0.56 -6.64 -3.59
N SER A 50 -0.65 -6.98 -4.02
CA SER A 50 -1.06 -8.37 -4.20
C SER A 50 -2.16 -8.50 -5.23
N TRP A 51 -2.09 -9.57 -6.02
CA TRP A 51 -3.17 -10.00 -6.90
C TRP A 51 -4.29 -10.62 -6.08
N ILE A 52 -5.50 -10.04 -6.19
CA ILE A 52 -6.72 -10.62 -5.60
C ILE A 52 -7.20 -11.79 -6.46
N VAL A 53 -7.13 -11.61 -7.79
CA VAL A 53 -7.39 -12.63 -8.80
C VAL A 53 -6.19 -12.61 -9.76
N PRO A 54 -5.43 -13.72 -9.89
CA PRO A 54 -4.35 -13.81 -10.88
C PRO A 54 -4.93 -13.87 -12.30
N GLU A 55 -4.09 -13.62 -13.31
CA GLU A 55 -4.45 -13.84 -14.73
C GLU A 55 -4.76 -15.31 -15.05
#